data_AF-A0A3B8IVP3-F1
#
_entry.id   AF-A0A3B8IVP3-F1
#
_cell.length_a   1.000
_cell.length_b   1.000
_cell.length_c   1.000
_cell.angle_alpha   90.00
_cell.angle_beta   90.00
_cell.angle_gamma   90.00
#
_symmetry.space_group_name_H-M   'P 1'
#
loop_
_entity.id
_entity.type
_entity.pdbx_description
1 polymer ?
#
loop_
_entity_poly.entity_id
_entity_poly.type
_entity_poly.pdbx_seq_one_letter_code
_entity_poly.pdbx_strand_id
1 'polypeptide(L)'
;MGLQSFFSDYALYGSFILLLICVAGVVIFPIIQSLSNPRMLIKPLIGLVLVGLLYFIGYQINAGVGVSNGFTNLADAFPTMTQTEAEVAAANVTRNVGAAFFVTYILGGVAIVGIFFTELAKYFR
;
A
#
# COMPACT_ATOMS: atom_id res chain seq x y z
N MET A 1 -6.34 31.92 -1.76
CA MET A 1 -6.12 30.50 -2.05
C MET A 1 -6.89 29.69 -1.03
N GLY A 2 -7.77 28.79 -1.48
CA GLY A 2 -8.58 27.97 -0.58
C GLY A 2 -7.75 26.89 0.09
N LEU A 3 -8.16 26.45 1.28
CA LEU A 3 -7.54 25.32 1.97
C LEU A 3 -7.51 24.06 1.07
N GLN A 4 -8.54 23.86 0.24
CA GLN A 4 -8.64 22.74 -0.70
C GLN A 4 -7.52 22.73 -1.76
N SER A 5 -7.19 23.87 -2.36
CA SER A 5 -6.13 23.95 -3.37
C SER A 5 -4.75 23.71 -2.75
N PHE A 6 -4.55 24.08 -1.47
CA PHE A 6 -3.30 23.79 -0.78
C PHE A 6 -3.06 22.27 -0.62
N PHE A 7 -4.07 21.53 -0.15
CA PHE A 7 -3.95 20.08 0.03
C PHE A 7 -3.83 19.32 -1.30
N SER A 8 -4.57 19.74 -2.33
CA SER A 8 -4.54 19.06 -3.63
C SER A 8 -3.20 19.25 -4.35
N ASP A 9 -2.65 20.47 -4.33
CA ASP A 9 -1.48 20.78 -5.17
C ASP A 9 -0.17 20.53 -4.43
N TYR A 10 -0.05 20.95 -3.16
CA TYR A 10 1.22 20.89 -2.43
C TYR A 10 1.34 19.64 -1.56
N ALA A 11 0.27 19.23 -0.87
CA ALA A 11 0.36 18.06 0.01
C ALA A 11 0.50 16.76 -0.80
N LEU A 12 -0.18 16.69 -1.96
CA LEU A 12 -0.04 15.55 -2.87
C LEU A 12 1.40 15.47 -3.43
N TYR A 13 1.95 16.57 -3.93
CA TYR A 13 3.32 16.60 -4.45
C TYR A 13 4.36 16.25 -3.39
N GLY A 14 4.20 16.79 -2.17
CA GLY A 14 5.04 16.44 -1.02
C GLY A 14 4.97 14.95 -0.66
N SER A 15 3.77 14.36 -0.70
CA SER A 15 3.57 12.93 -0.40
C SER A 15 4.28 12.02 -1.42
N PHE A 16 4.30 12.38 -2.69
CA PHE A 16 5.02 11.61 -3.72
C PHE A 16 6.53 11.64 -3.52
N ILE A 17 7.10 12.77 -3.11
CA ILE A 17 8.54 12.87 -2.77
C ILE A 17 8.87 11.99 -1.57
N LEU A 18 8.07 12.07 -0.51
CA LEU A 18 8.22 11.23 0.68
C LEU A 18 8.11 9.75 0.35
N LEU A 19 7.15 9.36 -0.50
CA LEU A 19 6.97 8.00 -0.96
C LEU A 19 8.21 7.50 -1.71
N LEU A 20 8.79 8.32 -2.60
CA LEU A 20 9.99 7.96 -3.36
C LEU A 20 11.18 7.71 -2.43
N ILE A 21 11.40 8.59 -1.44
CA ILE A 21 12.46 8.42 -0.43
C ILE A 21 12.22 7.14 0.38
N CYS A 22 10.98 6.87 0.76
CA CYS A 22 10.61 5.70 1.53
C CYS A 22 10.87 4.41 0.75
N VAL A 23 10.46 4.36 -0.52
CA VAL A 23 10.72 3.24 -1.44
C VAL A 23 12.24 3.04 -1.62
N ALA A 24 13.00 4.11 -1.83
CA ALA A 24 14.45 4.03 -1.93
C ALA A 24 15.07 3.44 -0.65
N GLY A 25 14.63 3.90 0.53
CA GLY A 25 15.09 3.37 1.81
C GLY A 25 14.78 1.88 1.99
N VAL A 26 13.55 1.47 1.70
CA VAL A 26 13.09 0.06 1.78
C VAL A 26 13.86 -0.85 0.84
N VAL A 27 14.31 -0.38 -0.32
CA VAL A 27 15.03 -1.22 -1.29
C VAL A 27 16.54 -1.22 -1.04
N ILE A 28 17.14 -0.04 -0.82
CA ILE A 28 18.60 0.11 -0.72
C ILE A 28 19.14 -0.55 0.55
N PHE A 29 18.50 -0.36 1.71
CA PHE A 29 19.01 -0.90 2.98
C PHE A 29 19.10 -2.44 3.00
N PRO A 30 18.05 -3.20 2.61
CA PRO A 30 18.15 -4.65 2.55
C PRO A 30 19.18 -5.15 1.55
N ILE A 31 19.35 -4.46 0.40
CA ILE A 31 20.36 -4.84 -0.60
C ILE A 31 21.77 -4.70 -0.01
N ILE A 32 22.07 -3.59 0.65
CA ILE A 32 23.37 -3.40 1.32
C ILE A 32 23.62 -4.52 2.34
N GLN A 33 22.62 -4.85 3.16
CA GLN A 33 22.76 -5.94 4.14
C GLN A 33 22.91 -7.32 3.48
N SER A 34 22.28 -7.54 2.33
CA SER A 34 22.38 -8.81 1.59
C SER A 34 23.78 -9.09 1.04
N LEU A 35 24.53 -8.03 0.67
CA LEU A 35 25.90 -8.15 0.15
C LEU A 35 26.89 -8.60 1.24
N SER A 36 26.68 -8.16 2.49
CA SER A 36 27.54 -8.56 3.60
C SER A 36 27.13 -9.92 4.19
N ASN A 37 25.85 -10.26 4.19
CA ASN A 37 25.34 -11.52 4.76
C ASN A 37 24.06 -12.00 4.03
N PRO A 38 24.18 -12.88 3.02
CA PRO A 38 23.04 -13.26 2.19
C PRO A 38 21.95 -14.04 2.96
N ARG A 39 22.31 -14.76 4.02
CA ARG A 39 21.34 -15.49 4.86
C ARG A 39 20.40 -14.57 5.64
N MET A 40 20.79 -13.33 5.88
CA MET A 40 19.96 -12.38 6.62
C MET A 40 18.74 -11.91 5.80
N LEU A 41 18.79 -12.06 4.47
CA LEU A 41 17.72 -11.69 3.55
C LEU A 41 16.50 -12.62 3.63
N ILE A 42 16.65 -13.83 4.16
CA ILE A 42 15.57 -14.82 4.21
C ILE A 42 14.41 -14.35 5.11
N LYS A 43 14.71 -13.68 6.22
CA LYS A 43 13.70 -13.16 7.15
C LYS A 43 12.81 -12.08 6.54
N PRO A 44 13.34 -10.98 5.96
CA PRO A 44 12.51 -9.99 5.29
C PRO A 44 11.81 -10.56 4.03
N LEU A 45 12.44 -11.51 3.33
CA LEU A 45 11.82 -12.16 2.17
C LEU A 45 10.56 -12.96 2.58
N ILE A 46 10.62 -13.72 3.67
CA ILE A 46 9.45 -14.43 4.22
C ILE A 46 8.33 -13.44 4.61
N GLY A 47 8.70 -12.32 5.23
CA GLY A 47 7.75 -11.24 5.51
C GLY A 47 7.09 -10.70 4.25
N LEU A 48 7.88 -10.42 3.20
CA LEU A 48 7.38 -9.96 1.91
C LEU A 48 6.44 -10.97 1.25
N VAL A 49 6.76 -12.27 1.31
CA VAL A 49 5.90 -13.34 0.79
C VAL A 49 4.56 -13.39 1.53
N LEU A 50 4.56 -13.28 2.86
CA LEU A 50 3.33 -13.23 3.66
C LEU A 50 2.47 -12.01 3.32
N VAL A 51 3.08 -10.84 3.17
CA VAL A 51 2.37 -9.61 2.75
C VAL A 51 1.80 -9.78 1.34
N GLY A 52 2.57 -10.35 0.41
CA GLY A 52 2.12 -10.65 -0.93
C GLY A 52 0.93 -11.61 -0.95
N LEU A 53 0.93 -12.62 -0.09
CA LEU A 53 -0.18 -13.57 0.05
C LEU A 53 -1.44 -12.87 0.59
N LEU A 54 -1.31 -12.06 1.64
CA LEU A 54 -2.43 -11.28 2.19
C LEU A 54 -2.98 -10.28 1.15
N TYR A 55 -2.10 -9.65 0.38
CA TYR A 55 -2.49 -8.78 -0.72
C TYR A 55 -3.28 -9.55 -1.77
N PHE A 56 -2.81 -10.74 -2.16
CA PHE A 56 -3.51 -11.56 -3.15
C PHE A 56 -4.90 -11.98 -2.66
N ILE A 57 -5.03 -12.36 -1.39
CA ILE A 57 -6.33 -12.65 -0.78
C ILE A 57 -7.23 -11.41 -0.80
N GLY A 58 -6.71 -10.25 -0.39
CA GLY A 58 -7.44 -8.98 -0.43
C GLY A 58 -7.87 -8.60 -1.85
N TYR A 59 -7.01 -8.83 -2.84
CA TYR A 59 -7.29 -8.58 -4.25
C TYR A 59 -8.43 -9.47 -4.76
N GLN A 60 -8.41 -10.76 -4.44
CA GLN A 60 -9.47 -11.70 -4.85
C GLN A 60 -10.81 -11.38 -4.19
N ILE A 61 -10.82 -10.98 -2.92
CA ILE A 61 -12.05 -10.55 -2.22
C ILE A 61 -12.66 -9.32 -2.90
N ASN A 62 -11.81 -8.39 -3.37
CA ASN A 62 -12.27 -7.17 -4.04
C ASN A 62 -12.55 -7.36 -5.53
N ALA A 63 -12.28 -8.53 -6.13
CA ALA A 63 -12.45 -8.76 -7.57
C ALA A 63 -13.92 -8.57 -8.03
N GLY A 64 -14.90 -8.79 -7.14
CA GLY A 64 -16.32 -8.58 -7.41
C GLY A 64 -16.86 -7.19 -7.05
N VAL A 65 -16.04 -6.29 -6.50
CA VAL A 65 -16.47 -4.95 -6.11
C VAL A 65 -16.47 -4.04 -7.34
N GLY A 66 -17.60 -3.38 -7.59
CA GLY A 66 -17.75 -2.41 -8.69
C GLY A 66 -16.84 -1.20 -8.56
N VAL A 67 -16.75 -0.39 -9.61
CA VAL A 67 -15.92 0.83 -9.64
C VAL A 67 -16.37 1.79 -8.54
N SER A 68 -15.42 2.26 -7.73
CA SER A 68 -15.70 3.29 -6.71
C SER A 68 -16.03 4.63 -7.36
N ASN A 69 -16.96 5.38 -6.74
CA ASN A 69 -17.45 6.69 -7.20
C ASN A 69 -16.33 7.72 -7.44
N GLY A 70 -15.15 7.54 -6.85
CA GLY A 70 -13.98 8.41 -7.07
C GLY A 70 -13.26 8.20 -8.41
N PHE A 71 -13.58 7.12 -9.14
CA PHE A 71 -12.90 6.74 -10.39
C PHE A 71 -13.84 6.69 -11.60
N THR A 72 -15.08 7.14 -11.47
CA THR A 72 -16.09 7.04 -12.54
C THR A 72 -15.82 7.95 -13.75
N ASN A 73 -15.00 8.99 -13.59
CA ASN A 73 -14.75 10.01 -14.63
C ASN A 73 -13.29 9.98 -15.16
N LEU A 74 -12.65 8.82 -15.19
CA LEU A 74 -11.29 8.68 -15.72
C LEU A 74 -11.18 9.03 -17.22
N ALA A 75 -12.24 8.81 -18.00
CA ALA A 75 -12.27 9.17 -19.42
C ALA A 75 -12.26 10.69 -19.65
N ASP A 76 -12.82 11.47 -18.74
CA ASP A 76 -12.82 12.94 -18.83
C ASP A 76 -11.46 13.54 -18.43
N ALA A 77 -10.76 12.86 -17.50
CA ALA A 77 -9.42 13.26 -17.06
C ALA A 77 -8.33 12.89 -18.08
N PHE A 78 -8.52 11.82 -18.85
CA PHE A 78 -7.56 11.31 -19.83
C PHE A 78 -8.21 11.11 -21.21
N PRO A 79 -8.30 12.17 -22.03
CA PRO A 79 -9.02 12.15 -23.32
C PRO A 79 -8.41 11.21 -24.37
N THR A 80 -7.22 10.68 -24.12
CA THR A 80 -6.53 9.69 -24.95
C THR A 80 -6.93 8.23 -24.67
N MET A 81 -7.70 7.96 -23.61
CA MET A 81 -8.18 6.62 -23.26
C MET A 81 -9.58 6.37 -23.83
N THR A 82 -9.82 5.18 -24.36
CA THR A 82 -11.19 4.78 -24.75
C THR A 82 -12.04 4.51 -23.49
N GLN A 83 -13.37 4.66 -23.58
CA GLN A 83 -14.25 4.46 -22.41
C GLN A 83 -14.10 3.07 -21.79
N THR A 84 -13.89 2.04 -22.62
CA THR A 84 -13.67 0.66 -22.16
C THR A 84 -12.36 0.52 -21.38
N GLU A 85 -11.29 1.18 -21.81
CA GLU A 85 -9.99 1.16 -21.12
C GLU A 85 -10.04 1.94 -19.80
N ALA A 86 -10.77 3.06 -19.77
CA ALA A 86 -10.97 3.85 -18.56
C ALA A 86 -11.75 3.06 -17.50
N GLU A 87 -12.78 2.30 -17.88
CA GLU A 87 -13.55 1.47 -16.94
C GLU A 87 -12.71 0.31 -16.37
N VAL A 88 -11.93 -0.36 -17.21
CA VAL A 88 -11.02 -1.43 -16.76
C VAL A 88 -9.93 -0.87 -15.84
N ALA A 89 -9.37 0.29 -16.17
CA ALA A 89 -8.39 0.97 -15.31
C ALA A 89 -9.02 1.35 -13.96
N ALA A 90 -10.22 1.93 -13.96
CA ALA A 90 -10.96 2.31 -12.76
C ALA A 90 -11.24 1.10 -11.85
N ALA A 91 -11.66 -0.02 -12.45
CA ALA A 91 -11.90 -1.27 -11.74
C ALA A 91 -10.62 -1.83 -11.14
N ASN A 92 -9.51 -1.82 -11.88
CA ASN A 92 -8.21 -2.27 -11.39
C ASN A 92 -7.68 -1.41 -10.24
N VAL A 93 -7.81 -0.08 -10.34
CA VAL A 93 -7.41 0.83 -9.26
C VAL A 93 -8.27 0.59 -8.01
N THR A 94 -9.59 0.47 -8.17
CA THR A 94 -10.51 0.19 -7.05
C THR A 94 -10.14 -1.12 -6.34
N ARG A 95 -9.86 -2.18 -7.11
CA ARG A 95 -9.42 -3.48 -6.58
C ARG A 95 -8.08 -3.40 -5.85
N ASN A 96 -7.09 -2.73 -6.44
CA ASN A 96 -5.76 -2.57 -5.85
C ASN A 96 -5.79 -1.76 -4.56
N VAL A 97 -6.55 -0.66 -4.53
CA VAL A 97 -6.71 0.19 -3.34
C VAL A 97 -7.46 -0.57 -2.24
N GLY A 98 -8.51 -1.31 -2.59
CA GLY A 98 -9.24 -2.17 -1.64
C GLY A 98 -8.34 -3.25 -1.03
N ALA A 99 -7.51 -3.90 -1.84
CA ALA A 99 -6.53 -4.88 -1.37
C ALA A 99 -5.48 -4.25 -0.45
N ALA A 100 -4.99 -3.04 -0.78
CA ALA A 100 -4.02 -2.32 0.05
C ALA A 100 -4.59 -1.94 1.42
N PHE A 101 -5.85 -1.49 1.49
CA PHE A 101 -6.53 -1.23 2.76
C PHE A 101 -6.75 -2.50 3.57
N PHE A 102 -7.15 -3.59 2.92
CA PHE A 102 -7.29 -4.89 3.59
C PHE A 102 -5.99 -5.32 4.28
N VAL A 103 -4.87 -5.29 3.56
CA VAL A 103 -3.54 -5.62 4.10
C VAL A 103 -3.16 -4.69 5.26
N THR A 104 -3.37 -3.39 5.09
CA THR A 104 -3.05 -2.38 6.11
C THR A 104 -3.84 -2.60 7.40
N TYR A 105 -5.14 -2.90 7.31
CA TYR A 105 -5.96 -3.16 8.49
C TYR A 105 -5.58 -4.46 9.21
N ILE A 106 -5.26 -5.52 8.46
CA ILE A 106 -4.82 -6.78 9.05
C ILE A 106 -3.47 -6.60 9.76
N LEU A 107 -2.47 -6.01 9.09
CA LEU A 107 -1.16 -5.75 9.68
C LEU A 107 -1.25 -4.76 10.85
N GLY A 108 -2.08 -3.72 10.73
CA GLY A 108 -2.34 -2.77 11.79
C GLY A 108 -2.94 -3.45 13.02
N GLY A 109 -3.91 -4.34 12.84
CA GLY A 109 -4.49 -5.13 13.92
C GLY A 109 -3.47 -6.04 14.60
N VAL A 110 -2.66 -6.77 13.82
CA VAL A 110 -1.59 -7.62 14.34
C VAL A 110 -0.54 -6.80 15.10
N ALA A 111 -0.19 -5.61 14.60
CA ALA A 111 0.74 -4.71 15.27
C ALA A 111 0.20 -4.23 16.62
N ILE A 112 -1.07 -3.81 16.68
CA ILE A 112 -1.73 -3.40 17.92
C ILE A 112 -1.70 -4.54 18.94
N VAL A 113 -2.10 -5.75 18.55
CA VAL A 113 -2.07 -6.94 19.42
C VAL A 113 -0.65 -7.24 19.89
N GLY A 114 0.34 -7.16 19.01
CA GLY A 114 1.75 -7.35 19.35
C GLY A 114 2.28 -6.34 20.38
N ILE A 115 1.82 -5.10 20.32
CA ILE A 115 2.15 -4.06 21.31
C ILE A 115 1.55 -4.42 22.67
N PHE A 116 0.28 -4.85 22.73
CA PHE A 116 -0.34 -5.26 24.00
C PHE A 116 0.40 -6.43 24.65
N PHE A 117 0.82 -7.43 23.87
CA PHE A 117 1.60 -8.55 24.41
C PHE A 117 2.97 -8.11 24.94
N THR A 118 3.66 -7.21 24.22
CA THR A 118 4.97 -6.72 24.67
C THR A 118 4.87 -5.83 25.91
N GLU A 119 3.81 -5.04 26.07
CA GLU A 119 3.57 -4.27 27.30
C GLU A 119 3.17 -5.16 28.48
N LEU A 120 2.28 -6.14 28.28
CA LEU A 120 1.91 -7.09 29.35
C LEU A 120 3.10 -7.94 29.80
N ALA A 121 3.94 -8.41 28.87
CA ALA A 121 5.10 -9.24 29.18
C ALA A 121 6.15 -8.50 30.05
N LYS A 122 6.23 -7.17 29.96
CA LYS A 122 7.09 -6.35 30.83
C LYS A 122 6.59 -6.31 32.28
N TYR A 123 5.28 -6.43 32.50
CA TYR A 123 4.71 -6.41 33.85
C TYR A 123 4.94 -7.73 34.60
N PHE A 124 5.09 -8.83 33.84
CA PHE A 124 5.34 -10.16 34.40
C PHE A 124 6.84 -10.52 34.47
N ARG A 125 7.75 -9.59 34.14
CA ARG A 125 9.20 -9.79 34.21
C ARG A 125 9.87 -8.73 35.07
#